data_AF-A0A1V8SSA9-F1
#
_entry.id   AF-A0A1V8SSA9-F1
#
_cell.length_a   1.000
_cell.length_b   1.000
_cell.length_c   1.000
_cell.angle_alpha   90.00
_cell.angle_beta   90.00
_cell.angle_gamma   90.00
#
_symmetry.space_group_name_H-M   'P 1'
#
loop_
_entity.id
_entity.type
_entity.pdbx_description
1 polymer ?
#
loop_
_entity_poly.entity_id
_entity_poly.type
_entity_poly.pdbx_seq_one_letter_code
_entity_poly.pdbx_strand_id
1 'polypeptide(L)'
;MALLDDEEYDVPLRDQRYFGAGIRKRKVKFVPSSTPLQSTSLPTNHEGSAADRYLAIVLGKKPAGDTAKDTHCEDAEVPAQTMGGHEQTSTTKDDDERQFNNDSPTLCEICARPVTNAEQSIAHESSIAHQLCLQHSHPPSHLDRSRKGLAVLRDHGWDPDSRRGLGAEGEGIMYPIRVVENPQKAGLGARLLPVEIREKRAPLDAGKVRQMDQDGKRQAQRLRTAFYMSEDVLKYLGEDAGIDQKPLTGKGRRKRRK
;
A
#
# COMPACT_ATOMS: atom_id res chain seq x y z
N MET A 1 -37.52 32.52 -4.80
CA MET A 1 -38.39 31.34 -4.93
C MET A 1 -37.50 30.13 -4.73
N ALA A 2 -37.89 29.25 -3.78
CA ALA A 2 -37.26 28.03 -3.24
C ALA A 2 -36.20 27.31 -4.11
N LEU A 3 -35.17 26.65 -3.57
CA LEU A 3 -35.26 25.50 -2.66
C LEU A 3 -34.04 25.40 -1.72
N LEU A 4 -34.33 24.98 -0.49
CA LEU A 4 -33.39 24.57 0.55
C LEU A 4 -32.75 23.26 0.10
N ASP A 5 -31.43 23.23 -0.10
CA ASP A 5 -30.72 21.95 -0.11
C ASP A 5 -30.65 21.46 1.33
N ASP A 6 -31.10 20.22 1.51
CA ASP A 6 -31.27 19.54 2.78
C ASP A 6 -30.01 19.61 3.65
N GLU A 7 -30.17 20.09 4.88
CA GLU A 7 -29.19 19.93 5.94
C GLU A 7 -29.06 18.43 6.27
N GLU A 8 -28.15 17.75 5.59
CA GLU A 8 -27.63 16.45 6.00
C GLU A 8 -26.83 16.66 7.30
N TYR A 9 -27.55 16.61 8.42
CA TYR A 9 -27.02 16.77 9.77
C TYR A 9 -26.17 15.54 10.12
N ASP A 10 -24.90 15.57 9.71
CA ASP A 10 -23.89 14.58 10.11
C ASP A 10 -23.62 14.74 11.60
N VAL A 11 -24.30 13.93 12.41
CA VAL A 11 -24.10 13.87 13.86
C VAL A 11 -22.65 13.48 14.12
N PRO A 12 -21.86 14.30 14.82
CA PRO A 12 -20.48 13.97 15.13
C PRO A 12 -20.40 12.60 15.81
N LEU A 13 -19.40 11.80 15.43
CA LEU A 13 -19.15 10.44 15.95
C LEU A 13 -19.16 10.32 17.49
N ARG A 14 -19.10 11.44 18.21
CA ARG A 14 -19.19 11.52 19.67
C ARG A 14 -20.58 11.21 20.22
N ASP A 15 -21.65 11.51 19.47
CA ASP A 15 -23.07 11.41 19.92
C ASP A 15 -23.83 10.25 19.26
N GLN A 16 -23.19 9.50 18.37
CA GLN A 16 -23.81 8.37 17.71
C GLN A 16 -23.93 7.18 18.67
N ARG A 17 -25.18 6.80 18.98
CA ARG A 17 -25.47 5.62 19.80
C ARG A 17 -24.98 4.36 19.07
N TYR A 18 -24.50 3.37 19.83
CA TYR A 18 -24.03 2.10 19.26
C TYR A 18 -25.12 1.45 18.39
N PHE A 19 -24.72 0.76 17.32
CA PHE A 19 -25.64 0.13 16.38
C PHE A 19 -26.58 -0.85 17.12
N GLY A 20 -27.90 -0.59 17.03
CA GLY A 20 -28.92 -1.35 17.75
C GLY A 20 -29.43 -0.72 19.05
N ALA A 21 -28.88 0.41 19.49
CA ALA A 21 -29.46 1.21 20.56
C ALA A 21 -30.83 1.77 20.12
N GLY A 22 -31.91 1.27 20.74
CA GLY A 22 -33.29 1.69 20.42
C GLY A 22 -34.06 0.73 19.50
N ILE A 23 -33.42 -0.28 18.91
CA ILE A 23 -34.12 -1.32 18.14
C ILE A 23 -34.59 -2.42 19.11
N ARG A 24 -35.91 -2.50 19.34
CA ARG A 24 -36.51 -3.57 20.17
C ARG A 24 -36.33 -4.93 19.45
N LYS A 25 -35.35 -5.72 19.86
CA LYS A 25 -35.09 -7.06 19.31
C LYS A 25 -36.20 -8.03 19.74
N ARG A 26 -37.03 -8.49 18.81
CA ARG A 26 -37.89 -9.67 19.02
C ARG A 26 -36.98 -10.92 18.92
N LYS A 27 -36.98 -11.79 19.94
CA LYS A 27 -36.22 -13.05 19.90
C LYS A 27 -36.78 -13.94 18.78
N VAL A 28 -35.90 -14.39 17.88
CA VAL A 28 -36.24 -15.41 16.88
C VAL A 28 -36.43 -16.73 17.62
N LYS A 29 -37.54 -17.42 17.38
CA LYS A 29 -37.75 -18.79 17.85
C LYS A 29 -36.99 -19.71 16.93
N PHE A 30 -35.90 -20.29 17.43
CA PHE A 30 -35.20 -21.34 16.69
C PHE A 30 -36.10 -22.57 16.62
N VAL A 31 -36.44 -22.97 15.40
CA VAL A 31 -37.08 -24.26 15.16
C VAL A 31 -35.98 -25.33 15.21
N PRO A 32 -36.13 -26.41 15.99
CA PRO A 32 -35.17 -27.50 16.07
C PRO A 32 -34.89 -28.12 14.68
N SER A 33 -33.64 -28.48 14.42
CA SER A 33 -33.18 -29.09 13.15
C SER A 33 -33.71 -30.50 12.89
N SER A 34 -34.60 -31.04 13.73
CA SER A 34 -35.15 -32.39 13.62
C SER A 34 -36.27 -32.55 12.58
N THR A 35 -36.65 -31.49 11.86
CA THR A 35 -37.40 -31.63 10.60
C THR A 35 -36.44 -31.97 9.47
N PRO A 36 -36.46 -33.19 8.90
CA PRO A 36 -35.59 -33.55 7.80
C PRO A 36 -36.05 -32.82 6.52
N LEU A 37 -35.31 -31.79 6.13
CA LEU A 37 -35.36 -31.23 4.78
C LEU A 37 -34.53 -32.13 3.86
N GLN A 38 -35.09 -32.46 2.69
CA GLN A 38 -34.42 -33.23 1.65
C GLN A 38 -33.25 -32.41 1.07
N SER A 39 -32.03 -32.78 1.46
CA SER A 39 -30.79 -32.21 0.93
C SER A 39 -30.30 -33.06 -0.25
N THR A 40 -30.29 -32.49 -1.44
CA THR A 40 -29.64 -33.09 -2.62
C THR A 40 -28.12 -33.05 -2.42
N SER A 41 -27.49 -34.21 -2.22
CA SER A 41 -26.04 -34.37 -2.13
C SER A 41 -25.40 -34.30 -3.52
N LEU A 42 -24.33 -33.50 -3.67
CA LEU A 42 -23.40 -33.56 -4.79
C LEU A 42 -22.35 -34.67 -4.54
N PRO A 43 -21.85 -35.35 -5.58
CA PRO A 43 -20.96 -36.50 -5.42
C PRO A 43 -19.56 -36.07 -4.98
N THR A 44 -19.14 -36.59 -3.83
CA THR A 44 -17.74 -36.63 -3.38
C THR A 44 -17.04 -37.79 -4.08
N ASN A 45 -16.16 -37.47 -5.02
CA ASN A 45 -15.08 -38.38 -5.39
C ASN A 45 -13.80 -37.57 -5.34
N HIS A 46 -12.92 -37.89 -4.40
CA HIS A 46 -11.48 -37.98 -4.62
C HIS A 46 -10.78 -38.38 -3.32
N GLU A 47 -10.42 -39.65 -3.24
CA GLU A 47 -9.57 -40.21 -2.21
C GLU A 47 -8.13 -39.69 -2.42
N GLY A 48 -7.61 -38.94 -1.43
CA GLY A 48 -6.25 -38.42 -1.39
C GLY A 48 -6.16 -37.00 -0.81
N SER A 49 -5.28 -36.81 0.19
CA SER A 49 -5.04 -35.51 0.82
C SER A 49 -4.57 -34.49 -0.21
N ALA A 50 -5.14 -33.28 -0.18
CA ALA A 50 -4.82 -32.19 -1.11
C ALA A 50 -3.31 -31.84 -1.12
N ALA A 51 -2.62 -32.08 0.00
CA ALA A 51 -1.18 -31.88 0.12
C ALA A 51 -0.38 -32.79 -0.83
N ASP A 52 -0.76 -34.05 -0.98
CA ASP A 52 -0.03 -35.02 -1.81
C ASP A 52 -0.12 -34.69 -3.30
N ARG A 53 -1.25 -34.13 -3.73
CA ARG A 53 -1.41 -33.62 -5.11
C ARG A 53 -0.52 -32.44 -5.38
N TYR A 54 -0.42 -31.53 -4.42
CA TYR A 54 0.43 -30.35 -4.56
C TYR A 54 1.91 -30.74 -4.65
N LEU A 55 2.33 -31.71 -3.84
CA LEU A 55 3.69 -32.24 -3.88
C LEU A 55 4.01 -32.99 -5.18
N ALA A 56 3.08 -33.78 -5.71
CA ALA A 56 3.26 -34.44 -7.01
C ALA A 56 3.44 -33.43 -8.16
N ILE A 57 2.71 -32.31 -8.12
CA ILE A 57 2.77 -31.25 -9.14
C ILE A 57 4.06 -30.43 -9.01
N VAL A 58 4.43 -30.05 -7.79
CA VAL A 58 5.57 -29.15 -7.54
C VAL A 58 6.90 -29.88 -7.67
N LEU A 59 6.97 -31.14 -7.26
CA LEU A 59 8.21 -31.92 -7.22
C LEU A 59 8.30 -32.95 -8.36
N GLY A 60 7.27 -33.11 -9.18
CA GLY A 60 7.25 -34.05 -10.32
C GLY A 60 7.36 -35.52 -9.93
N LYS A 61 7.13 -35.88 -8.66
CA LYS A 61 7.33 -37.23 -8.13
C LYS A 61 6.09 -38.09 -8.39
N LYS A 62 6.22 -39.12 -9.23
CA LYS A 62 5.21 -40.18 -9.38
C LYS A 62 5.32 -41.14 -8.18
N PRO A 63 4.22 -41.53 -7.51
CA PRO A 63 4.32 -42.38 -6.32
C PRO A 63 4.69 -43.81 -6.72
N ALA A 64 5.94 -44.19 -6.46
CA ALA A 64 6.33 -45.57 -6.27
C ALA A 64 6.25 -45.86 -4.76
N GLY A 65 5.65 -47.00 -4.40
CA GLY A 65 5.35 -47.37 -3.03
C GLY A 65 6.56 -47.67 -2.15
N ASP A 66 6.24 -47.69 -0.85
CA ASP A 66 6.89 -48.36 0.29
C ASP A 66 8.36 -48.02 0.63
N THR A 67 8.59 -47.42 1.80
CA THR A 67 9.08 -48.11 3.03
C THR A 67 9.58 -47.11 4.09
N ALA A 68 9.40 -47.51 5.35
CA ALA A 68 9.69 -46.82 6.60
C ALA A 68 11.19 -46.53 6.89
N LYS A 69 11.49 -45.49 7.69
CA LYS A 69 12.07 -45.62 9.04
C LYS A 69 12.41 -44.27 9.71
N ASP A 70 12.21 -44.29 11.02
CA ASP A 70 12.41 -43.27 12.07
C ASP A 70 13.87 -42.84 12.33
N THR A 71 14.04 -41.79 13.16
CA THR A 71 14.89 -41.67 14.41
C THR A 71 15.51 -40.24 14.53
N HIS A 72 14.98 -39.32 15.36
CA HIS A 72 15.40 -38.87 16.72
C HIS A 72 16.74 -38.07 16.82
N CYS A 73 16.71 -36.75 17.13
CA CYS A 73 17.24 -35.98 18.32
C CYS A 73 18.75 -35.64 18.24
N GLU A 74 19.41 -34.68 18.91
CA GLU A 74 19.27 -33.91 20.16
C GLU A 74 20.30 -32.74 20.06
N ASP A 75 19.97 -31.54 20.54
CA ASP A 75 20.53 -30.81 21.72
C ASP A 75 22.03 -30.46 21.79
N ALA A 76 22.25 -29.14 21.87
CA ALA A 76 23.08 -28.37 22.81
C ALA A 76 24.62 -28.48 22.92
N GLU A 77 25.17 -27.28 23.15
CA GLU A 77 26.33 -26.91 23.98
C GLU A 77 27.66 -26.45 23.36
N VAL A 78 28.11 -25.38 24.02
CA VAL A 78 29.35 -24.59 23.93
C VAL A 78 30.49 -25.37 24.63
N PRO A 79 31.76 -25.14 24.26
CA PRO A 79 32.69 -24.65 25.27
C PRO A 79 33.73 -23.64 24.75
N ALA A 80 34.33 -22.94 25.71
CA ALA A 80 35.26 -21.83 25.57
C ALA A 80 36.74 -22.22 25.82
N GLN A 81 37.63 -21.23 25.55
CA GLN A 81 39.01 -21.03 26.05
C GLN A 81 40.12 -21.85 25.32
N THR A 82 41.33 -21.36 25.03
CA THR A 82 42.25 -20.55 25.87
C THR A 82 43.47 -20.01 25.07
N MET A 83 44.06 -18.90 25.57
CA MET A 83 45.46 -18.41 25.55
C MET A 83 46.20 -17.87 24.30
N GLY A 84 46.84 -16.71 24.55
CA GLY A 84 47.94 -16.07 23.84
C GLY A 84 47.74 -14.54 23.86
N GLY A 85 48.38 -13.70 24.66
CA GLY A 85 49.74 -13.71 25.18
C GLY A 85 50.52 -12.61 24.47
N HIS A 86 50.50 -11.37 24.97
CA HIS A 86 51.46 -10.35 24.57
C HIS A 86 51.76 -9.38 25.72
N GLU A 87 53.01 -9.47 26.18
CA GLU A 87 53.75 -8.45 26.90
C GLU A 87 53.60 -7.06 26.26
N GLN A 88 53.52 -6.04 27.11
CA GLN A 88 54.34 -4.85 26.92
C GLN A 88 54.53 -4.10 28.24
N THR A 89 55.79 -4.08 28.64
CA THR A 89 56.43 -3.14 29.55
C THR A 89 56.25 -1.69 29.10
N SER A 90 55.98 -0.78 30.03
CA SER A 90 56.67 0.51 30.05
C SER A 90 56.64 1.15 31.45
N THR A 91 57.81 1.62 31.81
CA THR A 91 58.18 2.36 33.01
C THR A 91 57.71 3.81 32.94
N THR A 92 57.24 4.36 34.06
CA THR A 92 57.70 5.67 34.57
C THR A 92 57.55 5.67 36.09
N LYS A 93 58.66 5.94 36.78
CA LYS A 93 58.69 6.41 38.16
C LYS A 93 58.11 7.82 38.18
N ASP A 94 57.38 8.17 39.23
CA ASP A 94 57.51 9.45 39.94
C ASP A 94 56.77 9.35 41.28
N ASP A 95 57.42 9.89 42.29
CA ASP A 95 57.05 9.92 43.70
C ASP A 95 55.77 10.75 43.96
N ASP A 96 54.86 10.24 44.79
CA ASP A 96 54.15 11.08 45.78
C ASP A 96 53.35 10.23 46.77
N GLU A 97 53.56 10.48 48.06
CA GLU A 97 52.82 9.88 49.16
C GLU A 97 51.37 10.35 49.16
N ARG A 98 50.40 9.49 48.81
CA ARG A 98 48.98 9.71 49.17
C ARG A 98 48.31 8.43 49.63
N GLN A 99 48.06 8.43 50.93
CA GLN A 99 47.01 7.76 51.71
C GLN A 99 46.08 6.79 50.93
N PHE A 100 46.12 5.53 51.36
CA PHE A 100 45.14 4.50 51.04
C PHE A 100 43.78 4.84 51.64
N ASN A 101 42.91 5.52 50.89
CA ASN A 101 41.47 5.46 51.13
C ASN A 101 40.91 4.25 50.38
N ASN A 102 40.23 3.37 51.11
CA ASN A 102 39.57 2.17 50.61
C ASN A 102 38.28 2.54 49.86
N ASP A 103 38.41 3.24 48.75
CA ASP A 103 37.27 3.58 47.89
C ASP A 103 37.27 2.61 46.70
N SER A 104 36.66 1.44 46.88
CA SER A 104 36.43 0.51 45.77
C SER A 104 35.59 1.22 44.71
N PRO A 105 35.99 1.23 43.42
CA PRO A 105 35.27 1.96 42.38
C PRO A 105 33.86 1.39 42.22
N THR A 106 32.86 2.18 42.59
CA THR A 106 31.46 1.86 42.33
C THR A 106 31.16 2.12 40.86
N LEU A 107 30.57 1.16 40.16
CA LEU A 107 30.18 1.34 38.76
C LEU A 107 28.82 2.06 38.71
N CYS A 108 28.70 3.05 37.84
CA CYS A 108 27.42 3.68 37.56
C CYS A 108 26.48 2.71 36.82
N GLU A 109 25.26 2.52 37.29
CA GLU A 109 24.26 1.61 36.69
C GLU A 109 23.80 2.04 35.28
N ILE A 110 23.93 3.34 34.94
CA ILE A 110 23.42 3.91 33.69
C ILE A 110 24.44 3.83 32.56
N CYS A 111 25.72 4.07 32.86
CA CYS A 111 26.79 4.13 31.83
C CYS A 111 28.02 3.25 32.14
N ALA A 112 27.93 2.41 33.16
CA ALA A 112 28.95 1.41 33.55
C ALA A 112 30.37 1.96 33.73
N ARG A 113 30.50 3.26 34.04
CA ARG A 113 31.80 3.89 34.32
C ARG A 113 32.13 3.82 35.82
N PRO A 114 33.41 3.61 36.18
CA PRO A 114 33.85 3.62 37.56
C PRO A 114 33.78 5.04 38.13
N VAL A 115 33.17 5.16 39.30
CA VAL A 115 33.09 6.37 40.11
C VAL A 115 33.64 6.02 41.49
N THR A 116 34.70 6.72 41.90
CA THR A 116 35.42 6.38 43.14
C THR A 116 34.86 7.11 44.36
N ASN A 117 34.41 8.37 44.20
CA ASN A 117 33.93 9.22 45.30
C ASN A 117 32.54 9.81 45.07
N ALA A 118 31.81 10.14 46.14
CA ALA A 118 30.49 10.79 46.08
C ALA A 118 30.50 12.17 45.40
N GLU A 119 31.58 12.94 45.51
CA GLU A 119 31.71 14.21 44.78
C GLU A 119 31.92 13.98 43.27
N GLN A 120 32.64 12.90 42.94
CA GLN A 120 32.85 12.49 41.55
C GLN A 120 31.59 11.88 40.95
N SER A 121 30.68 11.31 41.75
CA SER A 121 29.38 10.82 41.26
C SER A 121 28.49 11.96 40.78
N ILE A 122 28.45 13.09 41.49
CA ILE A 122 27.70 14.28 41.06
C ILE A 122 28.32 14.89 39.80
N ALA A 123 29.64 15.01 39.75
CA ALA A 123 30.34 15.48 38.56
C ALA A 123 30.12 14.53 37.36
N HIS A 124 30.12 13.22 37.63
CA HIS A 124 29.82 12.18 36.66
C HIS A 124 28.37 12.27 36.13
N GLU A 125 27.37 12.44 36.99
CA GLU A 125 25.95 12.60 36.61
C GLU A 125 25.71 13.83 35.72
N SER A 126 26.43 14.91 35.99
CA SER A 126 26.40 16.13 35.16
C SER A 126 27.19 16.01 33.85
N SER A 127 28.02 14.97 33.70
CA SER A 127 28.82 14.76 32.51
C SER A 127 27.93 14.44 31.31
N ILE A 128 28.23 15.04 30.16
CA ILE A 128 27.52 14.77 28.88
C ILE A 128 27.48 13.27 28.59
N ALA A 129 28.55 12.53 28.90
CA ALA A 129 28.60 11.08 28.67
C ALA A 129 27.54 10.32 29.49
N HIS A 130 27.31 10.72 30.75
CA HIS A 130 26.26 10.14 31.58
C HIS A 130 24.87 10.61 31.12
N GLN A 131 24.73 11.91 30.83
CA GLN A 131 23.48 12.50 30.37
C GLN A 131 22.96 11.85 29.08
N LEU A 132 23.85 11.52 28.15
CA LEU A 132 23.49 10.83 26.90
C LEU A 132 23.05 9.37 27.11
N CYS A 133 23.46 8.72 28.21
CA CYS A 133 23.07 7.36 28.54
C CYS A 133 21.76 7.29 29.36
N LEU A 134 21.27 8.42 29.89
CA LEU A 134 19.98 8.46 30.57
C LEU A 134 18.83 8.12 29.60
N GLN A 135 17.78 7.50 30.13
CA GLN A 135 16.52 7.39 29.39
C GLN A 135 15.91 8.79 29.25
N HIS A 136 16.08 9.40 28.08
CA HIS A 136 15.57 10.74 27.81
C HIS A 136 14.04 10.68 27.73
N SER A 137 13.36 11.56 28.47
CA SER A 137 11.92 11.73 28.33
C SER A 137 11.60 12.12 26.90
N HIS A 138 10.73 11.36 26.25
CA HIS A 138 10.28 11.73 24.91
C HIS A 138 9.25 12.85 24.99
N PRO A 139 9.25 13.76 23.99
CA PRO A 139 8.16 14.72 23.88
C PRO A 139 6.83 13.95 23.78
N PRO A 140 5.76 14.46 24.42
CA PRO A 140 4.47 13.79 24.39
C PRO A 140 4.01 13.63 22.94
N SER A 141 3.39 12.50 22.66
CA SER A 141 2.81 12.21 21.35
C SER A 141 1.76 13.27 20.99
N HIS A 142 1.63 13.54 19.68
CA HIS A 142 0.62 14.46 19.12
C HIS A 142 -0.81 13.89 19.19
N LEU A 143 -1.00 12.75 19.85
CA LEU A 143 -2.32 12.14 19.99
C LEU A 143 -3.16 12.97 20.98
N ASP A 144 -4.32 13.40 20.52
CA ASP A 144 -5.28 14.12 21.35
C ASP A 144 -5.84 13.19 22.45
N ARG A 145 -5.46 13.47 23.70
CA ARG A 145 -5.82 12.69 24.90
C ARG A 145 -7.33 12.73 25.22
N SER A 146 -8.09 13.63 24.58
CA SER A 146 -9.55 13.73 24.76
C SER A 146 -10.34 12.69 23.94
N ARG A 147 -9.69 12.00 22.99
CA ARG A 147 -10.37 11.02 22.13
C ARG A 147 -10.77 9.79 22.95
N LYS A 148 -12.06 9.43 22.90
CA LYS A 148 -12.61 8.25 23.59
C LYS A 148 -11.84 6.96 23.28
N GLY A 149 -11.41 6.77 22.03
CA GLY A 149 -10.61 5.60 21.64
C GLY A 149 -9.27 5.51 22.39
N LEU A 150 -8.60 6.64 22.65
CA LEU A 150 -7.37 6.67 23.44
C LEU A 150 -7.69 6.43 24.92
N ALA A 151 -8.80 6.96 25.44
CA ALA A 151 -9.25 6.66 26.81
C ALA A 151 -9.45 5.15 27.02
N VAL A 152 -10.15 4.47 26.10
CA VAL A 152 -10.31 3.00 26.16
C VAL A 152 -8.96 2.28 26.11
N LEU A 153 -8.05 2.69 25.21
CA LEU A 153 -6.71 2.10 25.15
C LEU A 153 -5.91 2.29 26.45
N ARG A 154 -6.01 3.48 27.05
CA ARG A 154 -5.38 3.79 28.34
C ARG A 154 -5.97 2.96 29.48
N ASP A 155 -7.29 2.76 29.49
CA ASP A 155 -7.97 1.91 30.49
C ASP A 155 -7.50 0.45 30.38
N HIS A 156 -7.11 0.01 29.19
CA HIS A 156 -6.47 -1.28 28.93
C HIS A 156 -4.95 -1.29 29.14
N GLY A 157 -4.37 -0.24 29.70
CA GLY A 157 -2.95 -0.16 30.05
C GLY A 157 -2.02 0.23 28.89
N TRP A 158 -2.56 0.67 27.75
CA TRP A 158 -1.75 1.18 26.66
C TRP A 158 -1.43 2.67 26.84
N ASP A 159 -0.14 3.01 26.87
CA ASP A 159 0.33 4.38 27.03
C ASP A 159 0.82 4.96 25.68
N PRO A 160 0.26 6.08 25.19
CA PRO A 160 0.65 6.67 23.92
C PRO A 160 2.11 7.17 23.87
N ASP A 161 2.72 7.49 25.02
CA ASP A 161 4.07 8.04 25.08
C ASP A 161 5.14 6.95 25.31
N SER A 162 4.73 5.71 25.60
CA SER A 162 5.60 4.56 25.82
C SER A 162 6.36 4.07 24.59
N ARG A 163 5.99 4.54 23.38
CA ARG A 163 6.53 4.09 22.07
C ARG A 163 6.51 2.57 21.87
N ARG A 164 5.60 1.87 22.55
CA ARG A 164 5.39 0.43 22.38
C ARG A 164 4.16 0.16 21.54
N GLY A 165 4.20 -0.94 20.79
CA GLY A 165 3.06 -1.45 20.05
C GLY A 165 1.97 -1.97 20.97
N LEU A 166 0.87 -2.42 20.36
CA LEU A 166 -0.14 -3.21 21.05
C LEU A 166 0.35 -4.67 21.19
N GLY A 167 -0.05 -5.39 22.22
CA GLY A 167 0.36 -6.78 22.45
C GLY A 167 0.87 -7.00 23.87
N ALA A 168 1.17 -8.26 24.24
CA ALA A 168 1.59 -8.61 25.60
C ALA A 168 2.93 -7.93 25.98
N GLU A 169 3.90 -7.97 25.06
CA GLU A 169 5.22 -7.34 25.21
C GLU A 169 5.31 -5.98 24.49
N GLY A 170 4.21 -5.53 23.89
CA GLY A 170 4.18 -4.34 23.03
C GLY A 170 4.81 -4.56 21.65
N GLU A 171 4.72 -5.78 21.12
CA GLU A 171 5.32 -6.24 19.84
C GLU A 171 4.55 -5.81 18.58
N GLY A 172 3.34 -5.29 18.72
CA GLY A 172 2.47 -4.93 17.60
C GLY A 172 2.96 -3.73 16.82
N ILE A 173 2.39 -3.55 15.63
CA ILE A 173 2.68 -2.39 14.78
C ILE A 173 2.24 -1.09 15.47
N MET A 174 3.15 -0.11 15.56
CA MET A 174 2.86 1.19 16.18
C MET A 174 2.12 2.15 15.24
N TYR A 175 2.41 2.05 13.94
CA TYR A 175 1.91 2.98 12.93
C TYR A 175 1.01 2.25 11.93
N PRO A 176 -0.03 2.93 11.41
CA PRO A 176 -0.84 2.38 10.35
C PRO A 176 0.00 1.97 9.13
N ILE A 177 -0.33 0.81 8.56
CA ILE A 177 0.30 0.35 7.32
C ILE A 177 -0.11 1.28 6.19
N ARG A 178 0.88 1.81 5.46
CA ARG A 178 0.64 2.61 4.26
C ARG A 178 0.37 1.67 3.10
N VAL A 179 -0.79 1.84 2.46
CA VAL A 179 -1.18 1.06 1.28
C VAL A 179 -0.62 1.73 0.04
N VAL A 180 -0.09 0.93 -0.89
CA VAL A 180 0.31 1.41 -2.23
C VAL A 180 -0.93 1.46 -3.10
N GLU A 181 -1.27 2.64 -3.60
CA GLU A 181 -2.44 2.83 -4.45
C GLU A 181 -2.25 2.16 -5.82
N ASN A 182 -3.33 1.62 -6.39
CA ASN A 182 -3.36 1.04 -7.72
C ASN A 182 -4.18 1.94 -8.67
N PRO A 183 -3.55 2.98 -9.26
CA PRO A 183 -4.27 4.04 -9.97
C PRO A 183 -4.99 3.56 -11.24
N GLN A 184 -4.53 2.47 -11.87
CA GLN A 184 -5.11 1.97 -13.12
C GLN A 184 -5.89 0.66 -12.93
N LYS A 185 -6.21 0.26 -11.68
CA LYS A 185 -6.78 -1.07 -11.36
C LYS A 185 -6.02 -2.18 -12.09
N ALA A 186 -4.72 -1.99 -12.25
CA ALA A 186 -3.87 -2.90 -13.00
C ALA A 186 -3.80 -4.23 -12.24
N GLY A 187 -3.70 -5.34 -12.96
CA GLY A 187 -3.46 -6.63 -12.31
C GLY A 187 -2.19 -6.58 -11.45
N LEU A 188 -2.14 -7.38 -10.38
CA LEU A 188 -0.93 -7.51 -9.58
C LEU A 188 0.23 -7.93 -10.49
N GLY A 189 1.32 -7.17 -10.50
CA GLY A 189 2.48 -7.40 -11.38
C GLY A 189 2.37 -6.80 -12.79
N ALA A 190 1.28 -6.13 -13.13
CA ALA A 190 1.18 -5.42 -14.41
C ALA A 190 2.15 -4.22 -14.43
N ARG A 191 3.19 -4.31 -15.27
CA ARG A 191 4.07 -3.18 -15.57
C ARG A 191 3.31 -2.23 -16.49
N LEU A 192 2.82 -1.12 -15.93
CA LEU A 192 2.19 -0.07 -16.72
C LEU A 192 3.27 0.60 -17.56
N LEU A 193 3.29 0.32 -18.86
CA LEU A 193 4.04 1.13 -19.80
C LEU A 193 3.42 2.53 -19.80
N PRO A 194 4.22 3.61 -19.76
CA PRO A 194 3.69 4.95 -19.83
C PRO A 194 2.90 5.10 -21.14
N VAL A 195 1.57 5.19 -21.02
CA VAL A 195 0.71 5.48 -22.15
C VAL A 195 0.86 6.96 -22.43
N GLU A 196 1.47 7.30 -23.57
CA GLU A 196 1.48 8.67 -24.06
C GLU A 196 0.04 9.15 -24.18
N ILE A 197 -0.32 10.13 -23.35
CA ILE A 197 -1.62 10.78 -23.40
C ILE A 197 -1.67 11.54 -24.72
N ARG A 198 -2.22 10.90 -25.76
CA ARG A 198 -2.49 11.57 -27.03
C ARG A 198 -3.53 12.64 -26.75
N GLU A 199 -3.11 13.90 -26.86
CA GLU A 199 -4.01 15.04 -26.80
C GLU A 199 -5.17 14.79 -27.78
N LYS A 200 -6.40 14.74 -27.24
CA LYS A 200 -7.60 14.58 -28.05
C LYS A 200 -7.65 15.78 -28.98
N ARG A 201 -7.69 15.53 -30.30
CA ARG A 201 -7.75 16.59 -31.31
C ARG A 201 -8.89 17.53 -30.98
N ALA A 202 -8.57 18.82 -30.83
CA ALA A 202 -9.56 19.85 -30.53
C ALA A 202 -10.68 19.84 -31.60
N PRO A 203 -11.94 20.06 -31.20
CA PRO A 203 -13.03 20.14 -32.16
C PRO A 203 -12.77 21.29 -33.14
N LEU A 204 -12.71 20.97 -34.43
CA LEU A 204 -12.57 21.96 -35.50
C LEU A 204 -13.91 22.69 -35.67
N ASP A 205 -13.84 23.99 -35.96
CA ASP A 205 -15.02 24.80 -36.29
C ASP A 205 -15.78 24.23 -37.51
N ALA A 206 -17.10 24.34 -37.51
CA ALA A 206 -17.99 23.72 -38.49
C ALA A 206 -17.69 24.16 -39.93
N GLY A 207 -17.23 25.40 -40.13
CA GLY A 207 -16.79 25.89 -41.44
C GLY A 207 -15.54 25.18 -41.94
N LYS A 208 -14.55 25.00 -41.06
CA LYS A 208 -13.27 24.34 -41.38
C LYS A 208 -13.46 22.85 -41.67
N VAL A 209 -14.38 22.19 -40.96
CA VAL A 209 -14.77 20.80 -41.25
C VAL A 209 -15.33 20.66 -42.66
N ARG A 210 -16.22 21.57 -43.08
CA ARG A 210 -16.79 21.55 -44.44
C ARG A 210 -15.74 21.78 -45.52
N GLN A 211 -14.77 22.64 -45.27
CA GLN A 211 -13.67 22.89 -46.21
C GLN A 211 -12.78 21.65 -46.35
N MET A 212 -12.37 21.03 -45.24
CA MET A 212 -11.57 19.80 -45.26
C MET A 212 -12.30 18.66 -45.99
N ASP A 213 -13.62 18.52 -45.83
CA ASP A 213 -14.42 17.53 -46.55
C ASP A 213 -14.49 17.82 -48.06
N GLN A 214 -14.67 19.08 -48.46
CA GLN A 214 -14.66 19.48 -49.88
C GLN A 214 -13.29 19.26 -50.52
N ASP A 215 -12.21 19.60 -49.83
CA ASP A 215 -10.85 19.37 -50.32
C ASP A 215 -10.53 17.88 -50.37
N GLY A 216 -11.00 17.10 -49.40
CA GLY A 216 -10.94 15.63 -49.43
C GLY A 216 -11.69 15.05 -50.63
N LYS A 217 -12.88 15.57 -50.95
CA LYS A 217 -13.66 15.17 -52.14
C LYS A 217 -12.94 15.52 -53.44
N ARG A 218 -12.34 16.71 -53.53
CA ARG A 218 -11.54 17.14 -54.68
C ARG A 218 -10.30 16.26 -54.86
N GLN A 219 -9.58 15.96 -53.79
CA GLN A 219 -8.42 15.09 -53.81
C GLN A 219 -8.81 13.66 -54.20
N ALA A 220 -9.90 13.13 -53.64
CA ALA A 220 -10.42 11.81 -54.00
C ALA A 220 -10.86 11.74 -55.46
N GLN A 221 -11.50 12.79 -55.98
CA GLN A 221 -11.89 12.86 -57.39
C GLN A 221 -10.66 12.94 -58.30
N ARG A 222 -9.65 13.73 -57.93
CA ARG A 222 -8.37 13.80 -58.66
C ARG A 222 -7.67 12.45 -58.70
N LEU A 223 -7.63 11.73 -57.58
CA LEU A 223 -7.09 10.37 -57.53
C LEU A 223 -7.92 9.42 -58.39
N ARG A 224 -9.25 9.50 -58.34
CA ARG A 224 -10.14 8.68 -59.19
C ARG A 224 -9.89 8.95 -60.67
N THR A 225 -9.73 10.21 -61.07
CA THR A 225 -9.37 10.60 -62.44
C THR A 225 -8.02 10.01 -62.82
N ALA A 226 -6.99 10.16 -61.99
CA ALA A 226 -5.65 9.66 -62.27
C ALA A 226 -5.57 8.12 -62.33
N PHE A 227 -6.34 7.41 -61.51
CA PHE A 227 -6.35 5.95 -61.48
C PHE A 227 -7.25 5.31 -62.55
N TYR A 228 -8.35 5.96 -62.93
CA TYR A 228 -9.40 5.32 -63.76
C TYR A 228 -9.71 6.03 -65.08
N MET A 229 -9.18 7.23 -65.35
CA MET A 229 -9.25 7.79 -66.71
C MET A 229 -8.02 7.34 -67.50
N SER A 230 -8.22 6.42 -68.43
CA SER A 230 -7.23 6.08 -69.45
C SER A 230 -7.15 7.19 -70.49
N GLU A 231 -5.93 7.63 -70.84
CA GLU A 231 -5.67 8.69 -71.81
C GLU A 231 -6.32 8.42 -73.19
N ASP A 232 -6.44 7.14 -73.59
CA ASP A 232 -7.10 6.74 -74.83
C ASP A 232 -8.61 7.01 -74.84
N VAL A 233 -9.27 6.87 -73.69
CA VAL A 233 -10.70 7.13 -73.53
C VAL A 233 -10.99 8.64 -73.51
N LEU A 234 -10.08 9.43 -72.93
CA LEU A 234 -10.12 10.90 -72.99
C LEU A 234 -9.96 11.42 -74.43
N LYS A 235 -9.04 10.83 -75.19
CA LYS A 235 -8.79 11.17 -76.60
C LYS A 235 -9.98 10.82 -77.51
N TYR A 236 -10.69 9.73 -77.19
CA TYR A 236 -11.80 9.25 -78.02
C TYR A 236 -13.15 9.90 -77.67
N LEU A 237 -13.38 10.24 -76.39
CA LEU A 237 -14.62 10.90 -75.94
C LEU A 237 -14.59 12.43 -76.13
N GLY A 238 -13.43 13.02 -76.45
CA GLY A 238 -13.25 14.46 -76.51
C GLY A 238 -13.26 15.08 -75.12
N GLU A 239 -12.33 15.99 -74.84
CA GLU A 239 -12.18 16.64 -73.53
C GLU A 239 -13.45 17.41 -73.08
N ASP A 240 -14.40 17.61 -73.98
CA ASP A 240 -15.61 18.41 -73.80
C ASP A 240 -16.81 17.64 -73.22
N ALA A 241 -16.76 16.30 -73.16
CA ALA A 241 -17.90 15.50 -72.66
C ALA A 241 -17.96 15.36 -71.12
N GLY A 242 -16.96 15.88 -70.39
CA GLY A 242 -16.74 15.55 -68.98
C GLY A 242 -16.82 16.68 -67.95
N ILE A 243 -17.06 17.94 -68.36
CA ILE A 243 -16.97 19.10 -67.44
C ILE A 243 -18.24 19.94 -67.50
N ASP A 244 -19.39 19.38 -67.16
CA ASP A 244 -20.59 20.17 -66.87
C ASP A 244 -21.54 19.45 -65.91
N GLN A 245 -21.07 19.19 -64.70
CA GLN A 245 -21.98 19.03 -63.56
C GLN A 245 -21.79 20.21 -62.61
N LYS A 246 -22.34 21.36 -63.00
CA LYS A 246 -22.58 22.46 -62.06
C LYS A 246 -23.38 21.90 -60.88
N PRO A 247 -22.94 22.09 -59.63
CA PRO A 247 -23.73 21.66 -58.50
C PRO A 247 -25.05 22.45 -58.51
N LEU A 248 -26.17 21.73 -58.60
CA LEU A 248 -27.51 22.30 -58.48
C LEU A 248 -27.62 22.97 -57.10
N THR A 249 -27.43 24.29 -57.07
CA THR A 249 -27.65 25.09 -55.87
C THR A 249 -29.15 25.14 -55.61
N GLY A 250 -29.61 24.33 -54.65
CA GLY A 250 -30.98 24.36 -54.16
C GLY A 250 -31.30 25.75 -53.59
N LYS A 251 -32.16 26.50 -54.27
CA LYS A 251 -32.65 27.81 -53.82
C LYS A 251 -33.41 27.65 -52.50
N GLY A 252 -32.79 28.08 -51.41
CA GLY A 252 -33.38 28.12 -50.08
C GLY A 252 -34.50 29.16 -49.96
N ARG A 253 -35.65 28.69 -49.47
CA ARG A 253 -36.87 29.37 -48.97
C ARG A 253 -36.81 30.89 -48.76
N ARG A 254 -37.72 31.59 -49.44
CA ARG A 254 -38.15 32.97 -49.12
C ARG A 254 -38.75 32.99 -47.71
N LYS A 255 -38.21 33.82 -46.82
CA LYS A 255 -38.84 34.16 -45.53
C LYS A 255 -40.09 35.01 -45.79
N ARG A 256 -41.26 34.53 -45.39
CA ARG A 256 -42.47 35.35 -45.25
C ARG A 256 -42.30 36.23 -44.01
N ARG A 257 -42.37 37.55 -44.20
CA ARG A 257 -42.54 38.52 -43.10
C ARG A 257 -43.95 38.34 -42.52
N LYS A 258 -44.06 38.32 -41.19
CA LYS A 258 -45.21 38.81 -40.45
C LYS A 258 -44.68 39.51 -39.21
#